data_AF-A0A5R9PFZ5-F1
#
_entry.id   AF-A0A5R9PFZ5-F1
#
_cell.length_a   1.000
_cell.length_b   1.000
_cell.length_c   1.000
_cell.angle_alpha   90.00
_cell.angle_beta   90.00
_cell.angle_gamma   90.00
#
_symmetry.space_group_name_H-M   'P 1'
#
loop_
_entity.id
_entity.type
_entity.pdbx_description
1 polymer ?
#
loop_
_entity_poly.entity_id
_entity_poly.type
_entity_poly.pdbx_seq_one_letter_code
_entity_poly.pdbx_strand_id
1 'polypeptide(L)'
;MTAFVVFAALLCLIVLAALLRPLWRDARGVALGIGLITLLSTGLLYRLVGTPQALDPAARQAPRTLEEAVVQLKAALARDPQQAEGWALLGQAYLRMEDAANARDAFAKAARLAPENADFLTEAAQSRAMANPNRSFDAEALTLLQAALKADPNHQRARWFLGVAQRQAGKHAEAAATWAPLLTQVSADTATSLRKEINAARADAGLQPLAEAAAQPAATALLNVEVALDPALAERVRLRADATVFVIARQPGSPMPVAAQKHAVSELPFSAALSDGDSPMPTLKLSQMQEVELVARLSASGDASRQEGDLESRPVRVKLPADKPVRLVIGAQ
;
A
#
# COMPACT_ATOMS: atom_id res chain seq x y z
N MET A 1 -20.35 -12.95 -26.11
CA MET A 1 -21.51 -12.04 -26.01
C MET A 1 -22.50 -12.21 -27.17
N THR A 2 -22.04 -12.32 -28.43
CA THR A 2 -22.91 -12.52 -29.61
C THR A 2 -23.73 -13.82 -29.56
N ALA A 3 -23.14 -14.94 -29.16
CA ALA A 3 -23.86 -16.22 -29.03
C ALA A 3 -25.01 -16.17 -28.01
N PHE A 4 -24.82 -15.47 -26.88
CA PHE A 4 -25.85 -15.30 -25.85
C PHE A 4 -27.04 -14.46 -26.36
N VAL A 5 -26.77 -13.35 -27.04
CA VAL A 5 -27.82 -12.49 -27.61
C VAL A 5 -28.60 -13.22 -28.71
N VAL A 6 -27.91 -13.97 -29.56
CA VAL A 6 -28.56 -14.79 -30.61
C VAL A 6 -29.44 -15.87 -29.99
N PHE A 7 -28.96 -16.55 -28.93
CA PHE A 7 -29.74 -17.58 -28.23
C PHE A 7 -30.98 -16.99 -27.54
N ALA A 8 -30.84 -15.85 -26.85
CA ALA A 8 -31.94 -15.17 -26.20
C ALA A 8 -32.99 -14.67 -27.22
N ALA A 9 -32.55 -14.13 -28.37
CA ALA A 9 -33.44 -13.71 -29.44
C ALA A 9 -34.20 -14.89 -30.07
N LEU A 10 -33.51 -16.00 -30.33
CA LEU A 10 -34.13 -17.25 -30.83
C LEU A 10 -35.17 -17.78 -29.84
N LEU A 11 -34.86 -17.79 -28.55
CA LEU A 11 -35.78 -18.27 -27.52
C LEU A 11 -37.03 -17.39 -27.44
N CYS A 12 -36.88 -16.06 -27.48
CA CYS A 12 -37.99 -15.12 -27.56
C CYS A 12 -38.85 -15.34 -28.81
N LEU A 13 -38.23 -15.54 -29.98
CA LEU A 13 -38.96 -15.80 -31.22
C LEU A 13 -39.72 -17.13 -31.20
N ILE A 14 -39.13 -18.18 -30.61
CA ILE A 14 -39.79 -19.49 -30.45
C ILE A 14 -40.99 -19.37 -29.52
N VAL A 15 -40.85 -18.66 -28.39
CA VAL A 15 -41.96 -18.42 -27.46
C VAL A 15 -43.05 -17.58 -28.11
N LEU A 16 -42.69 -16.51 -28.83
CA LEU A 16 -43.65 -15.66 -29.53
C LEU A 16 -44.41 -16.45 -30.62
N ALA A 17 -43.71 -17.30 -31.37
CA ALA A 17 -44.30 -18.16 -32.39
C ALA A 17 -45.23 -19.23 -31.79
N ALA A 18 -44.87 -19.81 -30.64
CA ALA A 18 -45.71 -20.76 -29.94
C ALA A 18 -46.99 -20.10 -29.38
N LEU A 19 -46.87 -18.92 -28.78
CA LEU A 19 -48.00 -18.16 -28.21
C LEU A 19 -48.94 -17.60 -29.28
N LEU A 20 -48.41 -17.19 -30.44
CA LEU A 20 -49.20 -16.63 -31.55
C LEU A 20 -49.74 -17.70 -32.52
N ARG A 21 -49.30 -18.95 -32.41
CA ARG A 21 -49.73 -20.08 -33.27
C ARG A 21 -51.25 -20.22 -33.43
N PRO A 22 -52.08 -20.14 -32.37
CA PRO A 22 -53.54 -20.21 -32.53
C PRO A 22 -54.10 -19.00 -33.28
N LEU A 23 -53.63 -17.78 -32.96
CA LEU A 23 -54.02 -16.54 -33.64
C LEU A 23 -53.59 -16.52 -35.12
N TRP A 24 -52.53 -17.24 -35.48
CA TRP A 24 -52.04 -17.34 -36.86
C TRP A 24 -52.96 -18.14 -37.79
N ARG A 25 -53.83 -18.99 -37.24
CA ARG A 25 -54.83 -19.74 -38.01
C ARG A 25 -56.06 -18.91 -38.30
N ASP A 26 -56.52 -18.13 -37.33
CA ASP A 26 -57.82 -17.45 -37.39
C ASP A 26 -57.73 -15.95 -37.73
N ALA A 27 -56.63 -15.27 -37.36
CA ALA A 27 -56.49 -13.82 -37.45
C ALA A 27 -55.03 -13.37 -37.66
N ARG A 28 -54.44 -13.72 -38.81
CA ARG A 28 -53.03 -13.44 -39.14
C ARG A 28 -52.62 -11.97 -38.95
N GLY A 29 -53.49 -11.02 -39.30
CA GLY A 29 -53.22 -9.59 -39.13
C GLY A 29 -53.05 -9.18 -37.67
N VAL A 30 -53.85 -9.76 -36.76
CA VAL A 30 -53.76 -9.50 -35.31
C VAL A 30 -52.48 -10.09 -34.73
N ALA A 31 -52.14 -11.32 -35.13
CA ALA A 31 -50.88 -11.96 -34.70
C ALA A 31 -49.65 -11.15 -35.14
N LEU A 32 -49.63 -10.67 -36.39
CA LEU A 32 -48.56 -9.81 -36.91
C LEU A 32 -48.52 -8.46 -36.18
N GLY A 33 -49.68 -7.86 -35.90
CA GLY A 33 -49.78 -6.61 -35.16
C GLY A 33 -49.23 -6.71 -33.74
N ILE A 34 -49.60 -7.75 -32.99
CA ILE A 34 -49.09 -8.00 -31.64
C ILE A 34 -47.56 -8.19 -31.66
N GLY A 35 -47.05 -9.03 -32.57
CA GLY A 35 -45.61 -9.24 -32.68
C GLY A 35 -44.82 -7.97 -33.01
N LEU A 36 -45.34 -7.14 -33.93
CA LEU A 36 -44.74 -5.86 -34.28
C LEU A 36 -44.76 -4.88 -33.10
N ILE A 37 -45.89 -4.76 -32.41
CA ILE A 37 -46.03 -3.90 -31.24
C ILE A 37 -45.06 -4.34 -30.14
N THR A 38 -44.97 -5.62 -29.83
CA THR A 38 -44.04 -6.13 -28.80
C THR A 38 -42.59 -5.80 -29.15
N LEU A 39 -42.17 -5.98 -30.41
CA LEU A 39 -40.82 -5.65 -30.85
C LEU A 39 -40.53 -4.14 -30.77
N LEU A 40 -41.46 -3.31 -31.26
CA LEU A 40 -41.33 -1.85 -31.21
C LEU A 40 -41.32 -1.32 -29.78
N SER A 41 -42.23 -1.80 -28.94
CA SER A 41 -42.30 -1.45 -27.52
C SER A 41 -41.03 -1.87 -26.79
N THR A 42 -40.51 -3.08 -27.03
CA THR A 42 -39.26 -3.54 -26.42
C THR A 42 -38.07 -2.69 -26.85
N GLY A 43 -37.98 -2.36 -28.15
CA GLY A 43 -36.93 -1.47 -28.67
C GLY A 43 -37.01 -0.06 -28.09
N LEU A 44 -38.23 0.48 -27.95
CA LEU A 44 -38.47 1.79 -27.34
C LEU A 44 -38.10 1.78 -25.85
N LEU A 45 -38.50 0.75 -25.11
CA LEU A 45 -38.19 0.60 -23.69
C LEU A 45 -36.69 0.45 -23.46
N TYR A 46 -35.99 -0.32 -24.30
CA TYR A 46 -34.53 -0.41 -24.27
C TYR A 46 -33.84 0.91 -24.62
N ARG A 47 -34.40 1.73 -25.53
CA ARG A 47 -33.85 3.08 -25.80
C ARG A 47 -34.09 4.07 -24.66
N LEU A 48 -35.20 3.95 -23.94
CA LEU A 48 -35.56 4.86 -22.85
C LEU A 48 -34.87 4.50 -21.52
N VAL A 49 -34.74 3.20 -21.22
CA VAL A 49 -34.25 2.71 -19.91
C VAL A 49 -32.89 2.01 -20.03
N GLY A 50 -32.58 1.41 -21.18
CA GLY A 50 -31.35 0.64 -21.38
C GLY A 50 -30.13 1.48 -21.75
N THR A 51 -29.02 0.80 -22.05
CA THR A 51 -27.75 1.40 -22.48
C THR A 51 -27.49 1.11 -23.96
N PRO A 52 -28.20 1.76 -24.90
CA PRO A 52 -28.07 1.46 -26.33
C PRO A 52 -26.64 1.65 -26.86
N GLN A 53 -25.86 2.55 -26.23
CA GLN A 53 -24.44 2.76 -26.54
C GLN A 53 -23.57 1.54 -26.23
N ALA A 54 -23.95 0.63 -25.33
CA ALA A 54 -23.20 -0.59 -25.06
C ALA A 54 -23.15 -1.55 -26.28
N LEU A 55 -24.06 -1.36 -27.25
CA LEU A 55 -24.04 -2.09 -28.50
C LEU A 55 -22.94 -1.57 -29.45
N ASP A 56 -22.54 -0.30 -29.31
CA ASP A 56 -21.48 0.33 -30.10
C ASP A 56 -20.12 -0.30 -29.74
N PRO A 57 -19.40 -0.92 -30.70
CA PRO A 57 -18.06 -1.44 -30.49
C PRO A 57 -17.06 -0.38 -30.01
N ALA A 58 -17.22 0.90 -30.40
CA ALA A 58 -16.34 1.98 -29.99
C ALA A 58 -16.53 2.32 -28.50
N ALA A 59 -17.77 2.32 -28.01
CA ALA A 59 -18.08 2.56 -26.60
C ALA A 59 -17.64 1.42 -25.66
N ARG A 60 -17.32 0.23 -26.22
CA ARG A 60 -16.79 -0.91 -25.47
C ARG A 60 -15.26 -0.95 -25.40
N GLN A 61 -14.56 -0.09 -26.14
CA GLN A 61 -13.12 -0.03 -26.06
C GLN A 61 -12.71 0.71 -24.79
N ALA A 62 -11.83 0.09 -24.01
CA ALA A 62 -11.19 0.77 -22.90
C ALA A 62 -10.47 2.02 -23.44
N PRO A 63 -10.60 3.18 -22.77
CA PRO A 63 -9.93 4.40 -23.19
C PRO A 63 -8.43 4.17 -23.26
N ARG A 64 -7.80 4.63 -24.35
CA ARG A 64 -6.36 4.46 -24.57
C ARG A 64 -5.57 5.59 -23.93
N THR A 65 -6.19 6.76 -23.81
CA THR A 65 -5.63 7.92 -23.13
C THR A 65 -6.49 8.37 -21.97
N LEU A 66 -5.92 9.23 -21.14
CA LEU A 66 -6.60 9.75 -19.96
C LEU A 66 -7.68 10.77 -20.34
N GLU A 67 -7.45 11.53 -21.42
CA GLU A 67 -8.41 12.47 -22.01
C GLU A 67 -9.64 11.73 -22.56
N GLU A 68 -9.42 10.61 -23.27
CA GLU A 68 -10.51 9.74 -23.72
C GLU A 68 -11.32 9.19 -22.54
N ALA A 69 -10.63 8.78 -21.46
CA ALA A 69 -11.29 8.29 -20.26
C ALA A 69 -12.17 9.38 -19.62
N VAL A 70 -11.67 10.61 -19.53
CA VAL A 70 -12.43 11.77 -19.03
C VAL A 70 -13.67 12.04 -19.89
N VAL A 71 -13.53 12.03 -21.21
CA VAL A 71 -14.67 12.24 -22.13
C VAL A 71 -15.74 11.16 -21.94
N GLN A 72 -15.33 9.89 -21.88
CA GLN A 72 -16.24 8.77 -21.67
C GLN A 72 -16.93 8.83 -20.30
N LEU A 73 -16.17 9.12 -19.23
CA LEU A 73 -16.70 9.25 -17.87
C LEU A 73 -17.70 10.41 -17.79
N LYS A 74 -17.41 11.57 -18.39
CA LYS A 74 -18.36 12.70 -18.42
C LYS A 74 -19.64 12.34 -19.18
N ALA A 75 -19.55 11.63 -20.30
CA ALA A 75 -20.72 11.18 -21.05
C ALA A 75 -21.55 10.13 -20.28
N ALA A 76 -20.91 9.28 -19.47
CA ALA A 76 -21.60 8.34 -18.58
C ALA A 76 -22.30 9.08 -17.43
N LEU A 77 -21.60 10.00 -16.76
CA LEU A 77 -22.12 10.79 -15.64
C LEU A 77 -23.20 11.81 -16.05
N ALA A 78 -23.21 12.24 -17.31
CA ALA A 78 -24.29 13.06 -17.85
C ALA A 78 -25.62 12.29 -17.97
N ARG A 79 -25.55 10.96 -18.19
CA ARG A 79 -26.72 10.09 -18.27
C ARG A 79 -27.21 9.65 -16.90
N ASP A 80 -26.29 9.34 -16.02
CA ASP A 80 -26.59 8.99 -14.63
C ASP A 80 -25.64 9.74 -13.67
N PRO A 81 -26.06 10.92 -13.17
CA PRO A 81 -25.25 11.79 -12.34
C PRO A 81 -25.19 11.36 -10.88
N GLN A 82 -25.91 10.30 -10.45
CA GLN A 82 -25.95 9.85 -9.06
C GLN A 82 -24.90 8.78 -8.73
N GLN A 83 -24.01 8.45 -9.67
CA GLN A 83 -22.95 7.46 -9.47
C GLN A 83 -21.73 8.06 -8.76
N ALA A 84 -21.65 7.91 -7.43
CA ALA A 84 -20.56 8.44 -6.62
C ALA A 84 -19.18 7.93 -7.08
N GLU A 85 -19.06 6.64 -7.35
CA GLU A 85 -17.84 5.99 -7.83
C GLU A 85 -17.40 6.56 -9.19
N GLY A 86 -18.35 6.84 -10.09
CA GLY A 86 -18.03 7.43 -11.38
C GLY A 86 -17.43 8.83 -11.25
N TRP A 87 -17.93 9.64 -10.30
CA TRP A 87 -17.35 10.94 -9.98
C TRP A 87 -15.96 10.82 -9.34
N ALA A 88 -15.74 9.83 -8.46
CA ALA A 88 -14.43 9.57 -7.88
C ALA A 88 -13.40 9.15 -8.97
N LEU A 89 -13.78 8.25 -9.88
CA LEU A 89 -12.95 7.85 -11.02
C LEU A 89 -12.60 9.04 -11.93
N LEU A 90 -13.56 9.93 -12.17
CA LEU A 90 -13.33 11.16 -12.92
C LEU A 90 -12.32 12.06 -12.19
N GLY A 91 -12.44 12.19 -10.87
CA GLY A 91 -11.48 12.92 -10.03
C GLY A 91 -10.07 12.34 -10.10
N GLN A 92 -9.93 11.01 -10.03
CA GLN A 92 -8.64 10.33 -10.16
C GLN A 92 -8.01 10.53 -11.54
N ALA A 93 -8.83 10.51 -12.60
CA ALA A 93 -8.35 10.81 -13.95
C ALA A 93 -7.81 12.24 -14.04
N TYR A 94 -8.52 13.23 -13.51
CA TYR A 94 -8.05 14.61 -13.46
C TYR A 94 -6.78 14.79 -12.62
N LEU A 95 -6.63 14.11 -11.48
CA LEU A 95 -5.39 14.14 -10.70
C LEU A 95 -4.19 13.62 -11.50
N ARG A 96 -4.37 12.55 -12.27
CA ARG A 96 -3.32 12.01 -13.14
C ARG A 96 -2.99 12.92 -14.33
N MET A 97 -3.90 13.82 -14.71
CA MET A 97 -3.66 14.89 -15.67
C MET A 97 -3.10 16.17 -15.04
N GLU A 98 -2.83 16.16 -13.73
CA GLU A 98 -2.44 17.33 -12.93
C GLU A 98 -3.47 18.47 -12.93
N ASP A 99 -4.71 18.19 -13.33
CA ASP A 99 -5.82 19.13 -13.33
C ASP A 99 -6.51 19.14 -11.95
N ALA A 100 -5.86 19.82 -11.01
CA ALA A 100 -6.30 19.86 -9.62
C ALA A 100 -7.70 20.51 -9.47
N ALA A 101 -8.05 21.49 -10.31
CA ALA A 101 -9.32 22.19 -10.24
C ALA A 101 -10.50 21.27 -10.59
N ASN A 102 -10.41 20.56 -11.72
CA ASN A 102 -11.46 19.62 -12.10
C ASN A 102 -11.49 18.38 -11.18
N ALA A 103 -10.32 17.95 -10.67
CA ALA A 103 -10.26 16.87 -9.68
C ALA A 103 -11.02 17.22 -8.40
N ARG A 104 -10.81 18.43 -7.86
CA ARG A 104 -11.54 18.95 -6.68
C ARG A 104 -13.04 18.86 -6.90
N ASP A 105 -13.53 19.35 -8.04
CA ASP A 105 -14.97 19.42 -8.30
C ASP A 105 -15.60 18.02 -8.44
N ALA A 106 -14.89 17.09 -9.09
CA ALA A 106 -15.32 15.71 -9.22
C ALA A 106 -15.38 14.98 -7.87
N PHE A 107 -14.33 15.07 -7.04
CA PHE A 107 -14.35 14.44 -5.71
C PHE A 107 -15.35 15.11 -4.76
N ALA A 108 -15.53 16.43 -4.84
CA ALA A 108 -16.57 17.11 -4.07
C ALA A 108 -17.97 16.58 -4.42
N LYS A 109 -18.21 16.23 -5.69
CA LYS A 109 -19.47 15.59 -6.10
C LYS A 109 -19.58 14.15 -5.58
N ALA A 110 -18.51 13.36 -5.64
CA ALA A 110 -18.47 12.01 -5.08
C ALA A 110 -18.78 12.00 -3.57
N ALA A 111 -18.10 12.87 -2.81
CA ALA A 111 -18.31 13.05 -1.38
C ALA A 111 -19.73 13.50 -1.02
N ARG A 112 -20.37 14.34 -1.85
CA ARG A 112 -21.78 14.74 -1.65
C ARG A 112 -22.77 13.60 -1.91
N LEU A 113 -22.47 12.71 -2.85
CA LEU A 113 -23.33 11.58 -3.19
C LEU A 113 -23.21 10.42 -2.19
N ALA A 114 -22.02 10.25 -1.59
CA ALA A 114 -21.77 9.25 -0.56
C ALA A 114 -21.08 9.88 0.66
N PRO A 115 -21.82 10.61 1.52
CA PRO A 115 -21.28 11.35 2.66
C PRO A 115 -20.79 10.46 3.82
N GLU A 116 -20.98 9.15 3.74
CA GLU A 116 -20.49 8.17 4.72
C GLU A 116 -19.29 7.38 4.18
N ASN A 117 -18.84 7.65 2.95
CA ASN A 117 -17.67 7.00 2.38
C ASN A 117 -16.41 7.78 2.78
N ALA A 118 -15.64 7.22 3.72
CA ALA A 118 -14.45 7.86 4.26
C ALA A 118 -13.34 8.09 3.20
N ASP A 119 -13.21 7.22 2.20
CA ASP A 119 -12.26 7.41 1.09
C ASP A 119 -12.63 8.65 0.27
N PHE A 120 -13.89 8.78 -0.16
CA PHE A 120 -14.33 9.91 -0.98
C PHE A 120 -14.24 11.25 -0.24
N LEU A 121 -14.58 11.26 1.06
CA LEU A 121 -14.39 12.43 1.91
C LEU A 121 -12.91 12.83 2.00
N THR A 122 -12.02 11.84 2.13
CA THR A 122 -10.56 12.06 2.19
C THR A 122 -10.01 12.57 0.86
N GLU A 123 -10.41 11.97 -0.26
CA GLU A 123 -10.02 12.38 -1.61
C GLU A 123 -10.53 13.78 -1.94
N ALA A 124 -11.75 14.14 -1.51
CA ALA A 124 -12.29 15.48 -1.65
C ALA A 124 -11.48 16.52 -0.86
N ALA A 125 -11.09 16.21 0.38
CA ALA A 125 -10.24 17.10 1.18
C ALA A 125 -8.86 17.28 0.57
N GLN A 126 -8.23 16.19 0.10
CA GLN A 126 -6.91 16.22 -0.51
C GLN A 126 -6.93 17.00 -1.84
N SER A 127 -7.88 16.71 -2.72
CA SER A 127 -7.99 17.40 -4.02
C SER A 127 -8.31 18.89 -3.85
N ARG A 128 -9.12 19.26 -2.85
CA ARG A 128 -9.34 20.66 -2.45
C ARG A 128 -8.05 21.35 -2.03
N ALA A 129 -7.23 20.70 -1.20
CA ALA A 129 -5.94 21.24 -0.80
C ALA A 129 -4.98 21.37 -1.98
N MET A 130 -4.96 20.42 -2.91
CA MET A 130 -4.12 20.49 -4.12
C MET A 130 -4.54 21.60 -5.08
N ALA A 131 -5.85 21.88 -5.17
CA ALA A 131 -6.40 22.96 -5.98
C ALA A 131 -6.25 24.35 -5.32
N ASN A 132 -5.90 24.40 -4.04
CA ASN A 132 -5.62 25.64 -3.34
C ASN A 132 -4.29 26.23 -3.85
N PRO A 133 -4.20 27.54 -4.18
CA PRO A 133 -2.95 28.18 -4.61
C PRO A 133 -1.77 27.96 -3.65
N ASN A 134 -2.04 27.88 -2.35
CA ASN A 134 -1.02 27.68 -1.32
C ASN A 134 -0.78 26.20 -0.99
N ARG A 135 -1.44 25.28 -1.71
CA ARG A 135 -1.46 23.83 -1.45
C ARG A 135 -1.75 23.47 0.01
N SER A 136 -2.65 24.20 0.63
CA SER A 136 -3.00 24.06 2.06
C SER A 136 -4.41 23.52 2.25
N PHE A 137 -4.61 22.85 3.39
CA PHE A 137 -5.93 22.42 3.86
C PHE A 137 -6.61 23.59 4.57
N ASP A 138 -7.75 23.98 4.05
CA ASP A 138 -8.62 25.03 4.56
C ASP A 138 -9.83 24.44 5.30
N ALA A 139 -10.70 25.30 5.85
CA ALA A 139 -11.70 24.89 6.84
C ALA A 139 -12.66 23.78 6.37
N GLU A 140 -13.13 23.80 5.11
CA GLU A 140 -13.99 22.73 4.59
C GLU A 140 -13.22 21.40 4.45
N ALA A 141 -11.92 21.45 4.12
CA ALA A 141 -11.10 20.25 4.02
C ALA A 141 -10.91 19.61 5.41
N LEU A 142 -10.77 20.42 6.48
CA LEU A 142 -10.80 19.91 7.85
C LEU A 142 -12.14 19.23 8.17
N THR A 143 -13.26 19.85 7.81
CA THR A 143 -14.60 19.27 8.03
C THR A 143 -14.77 17.94 7.30
N LEU A 144 -14.31 17.84 6.06
CA LEU A 144 -14.33 16.61 5.27
C LEU A 144 -13.50 15.50 5.93
N LEU A 145 -12.28 15.82 6.41
CA LEU A 145 -11.41 14.86 7.08
C LEU A 145 -11.97 14.41 8.44
N GLN A 146 -12.61 15.31 9.18
CA GLN A 146 -13.31 14.97 10.42
C GLN A 146 -14.51 14.05 10.15
N ALA A 147 -15.28 14.33 9.09
CA ALA A 147 -16.37 13.45 8.66
C ALA A 147 -15.84 12.08 8.22
N ALA A 148 -14.70 12.03 7.52
CA ALA A 148 -14.07 10.78 7.10
C ALA A 148 -13.69 9.91 8.31
N LEU A 149 -13.10 10.50 9.36
CA LEU A 149 -12.77 9.78 10.59
C LEU A 149 -13.99 9.43 11.45
N LYS A 150 -15.10 10.15 11.29
CA LYS A 150 -16.38 9.77 11.91
C LYS A 150 -16.97 8.54 11.22
N ALA A 151 -16.86 8.45 9.89
CA ALA A 151 -17.31 7.32 9.10
C ALA A 151 -16.42 6.08 9.30
N ASP A 152 -15.10 6.25 9.27
CA ASP A 152 -14.12 5.22 9.58
C ASP A 152 -13.04 5.74 10.55
N PRO A 153 -13.17 5.44 11.86
CA PRO A 153 -12.17 5.82 12.84
C PRO A 153 -10.79 5.22 12.59
N ASN A 154 -10.63 4.15 11.80
CA ASN A 154 -9.34 3.54 11.53
C ASN A 154 -8.71 4.02 10.22
N HIS A 155 -9.33 4.97 9.53
CA HIS A 155 -8.86 5.46 8.24
C HIS A 155 -7.53 6.22 8.35
N GLN A 156 -6.43 5.52 8.08
CA GLN A 156 -5.06 6.02 8.22
C GLN A 156 -4.82 7.33 7.45
N ARG A 157 -5.25 7.37 6.19
CA ARG A 157 -5.00 8.52 5.29
C ARG A 157 -5.74 9.78 5.73
N ALA A 158 -7.02 9.66 6.10
CA ALA A 158 -7.81 10.74 6.69
C ALA A 158 -7.15 11.28 7.96
N ARG A 159 -6.70 10.40 8.86
CA ARG A 159 -6.01 10.78 10.10
C ARG A 159 -4.70 11.52 9.83
N TRP A 160 -3.91 11.02 8.87
CA TRP A 160 -2.69 11.69 8.45
C TRP A 160 -2.96 13.12 7.97
N PHE A 161 -3.87 13.28 6.99
CA PHE A 161 -4.19 14.59 6.43
C PHE A 161 -4.86 15.52 7.45
N LEU A 162 -5.67 15.01 8.39
CA LEU A 162 -6.26 15.84 9.43
C LEU A 162 -5.18 16.45 10.34
N GLY A 163 -4.19 15.67 10.75
CA GLY A 163 -3.08 16.20 11.55
C GLY A 163 -2.22 17.20 10.75
N VAL A 164 -2.00 16.97 9.44
CA VAL A 164 -1.33 17.94 8.56
C VAL A 164 -2.11 19.26 8.52
N ALA A 165 -3.42 19.19 8.31
CA ALA A 165 -4.31 20.33 8.25
C ALA A 165 -4.36 21.10 9.58
N GLN A 166 -4.42 20.40 10.71
CA GLN A 166 -4.36 21.00 12.04
C GLN A 166 -3.02 21.71 12.28
N ARG A 167 -1.91 21.12 11.85
CA ARG A 167 -0.58 21.73 11.99
C ARG A 167 -0.47 23.00 11.14
N GLN A 168 -0.96 22.98 9.90
CA GLN A 168 -1.01 24.16 9.02
C GLN A 168 -1.88 25.29 9.63
N ALA A 169 -2.92 24.93 10.38
CA ALA A 169 -3.78 25.86 11.09
C ALA A 169 -3.23 26.33 12.45
N GLY A 170 -2.00 25.95 12.84
CA GLY A 170 -1.39 26.29 14.14
C GLY A 170 -1.96 25.50 15.33
N LYS A 171 -2.79 24.48 15.09
CA LYS A 171 -3.40 23.63 16.12
C LYS A 171 -2.48 22.47 16.48
N HIS A 172 -1.27 22.80 16.97
CA HIS A 172 -0.18 21.86 17.16
C HIS A 172 -0.53 20.72 18.16
N ALA A 173 -1.22 21.05 19.26
CA ALA A 173 -1.67 20.07 20.24
C ALA A 173 -2.65 19.05 19.64
N GLU A 174 -3.62 19.53 18.85
CA GLU A 174 -4.60 18.67 18.18
C GLU A 174 -3.92 17.79 17.13
N ALA A 175 -3.00 18.35 16.33
CA ALA A 175 -2.26 17.60 15.31
C ALA A 175 -1.48 16.42 15.92
N ALA A 176 -0.76 16.67 17.03
CA ALA A 176 -0.04 15.64 17.75
C ALA A 176 -0.96 14.53 18.29
N ALA A 177 -2.12 14.90 18.84
CA ALA A 177 -3.11 13.95 19.33
C ALA A 177 -3.72 13.12 18.18
N THR A 178 -4.03 13.75 17.05
CA THR A 178 -4.57 13.10 15.86
C THR A 178 -3.60 12.08 15.27
N TRP A 179 -2.30 12.36 15.25
CA TRP A 179 -1.29 11.46 14.70
C TRP A 179 -0.85 10.34 15.64
N ALA A 180 -0.98 10.49 16.96
CA ALA A 180 -0.51 9.49 17.92
C ALA A 180 -1.04 8.05 17.66
N PRO A 181 -2.33 7.83 17.31
CA PRO A 181 -2.84 6.50 16.98
C PRO A 181 -2.22 5.86 15.74
N LEU A 182 -1.66 6.65 14.81
CA LEU A 182 -0.98 6.08 13.63
C LEU A 182 0.29 5.32 14.00
N LEU A 183 0.92 5.62 15.14
CA LEU A 183 2.15 4.96 15.59
C LEU A 183 2.00 3.45 15.76
N THR A 184 0.80 2.96 16.06
CA THR A 184 0.52 1.52 16.24
C THR A 184 0.04 0.85 14.94
N GLN A 185 -0.13 1.61 13.86
CA GLN A 185 -0.72 1.14 12.60
C GLN A 185 0.30 1.13 11.44
N VAL A 186 1.49 1.68 11.66
CA VAL A 186 2.58 1.77 10.67
C VAL A 186 3.77 0.91 11.10
N SER A 187 4.70 0.66 10.17
CA SER A 187 5.95 -0.07 10.46
C SER A 187 6.79 0.62 11.55
N ALA A 188 7.70 -0.10 12.20
CA ALA A 188 8.59 0.46 13.23
C ALA A 188 9.43 1.65 12.71
N ASP A 189 9.93 1.55 11.48
CA ASP A 189 10.71 2.62 10.84
C ASP A 189 9.83 3.85 10.59
N THR A 190 8.62 3.65 10.04
CA THR A 190 7.66 4.74 9.82
C THR A 190 7.21 5.36 11.14
N ALA A 191 7.00 4.56 12.18
CA ALA A 191 6.61 5.02 13.51
C ALA A 191 7.72 5.88 14.15
N THR A 192 8.98 5.56 13.89
CA THR A 192 10.13 6.34 14.36
C THR A 192 10.16 7.72 13.72
N SER A 193 10.01 7.81 12.39
CA SER A 193 9.91 9.09 11.68
C SER A 193 8.67 9.87 12.10
N LEU A 194 7.51 9.22 12.19
CA LEU A 194 6.26 9.85 12.60
C LEU A 194 6.33 10.39 14.04
N ARG A 195 7.00 9.69 14.95
CA ARG A 195 7.19 10.15 16.33
C ARG A 195 7.98 11.45 16.40
N LYS A 196 8.98 11.63 15.53
CA LYS A 196 9.71 12.91 15.42
C LYS A 196 8.76 14.04 15.05
N GLU A 197 7.90 13.83 14.06
CA GLU A 197 6.90 14.82 13.65
C GLU A 197 5.88 15.15 14.76
N ILE A 198 5.41 14.12 15.46
CA ILE A 198 4.50 14.29 16.60
C ILE A 198 5.19 15.07 17.72
N ASN A 199 6.44 14.74 18.06
CA ASN A 199 7.19 15.42 19.11
C ASN A 199 7.49 16.87 18.76
N ALA A 200 7.77 17.19 17.49
CA ALA A 200 7.88 18.56 17.03
C ALA A 200 6.57 19.34 17.21
N ALA A 201 5.42 18.76 16.80
CA ALA A 201 4.12 19.38 17.06
C ALA A 201 3.79 19.53 18.56
N ARG A 202 4.22 18.58 19.41
CA ARG A 202 4.07 18.69 20.86
C ARG A 202 4.93 19.82 21.44
N ALA A 203 6.17 19.96 20.98
CA ALA A 203 7.05 21.05 21.39
C ALA A 203 6.48 22.43 21.04
N ASP A 204 5.98 22.60 19.81
CA ASP A 204 5.30 23.84 19.38
C ASP A 204 4.05 24.15 20.24
N ALA A 205 3.41 23.11 20.80
CA ALA A 205 2.28 23.22 21.71
C ALA A 205 2.67 23.35 23.20
N GLY A 206 3.95 23.37 23.55
CA GLY A 206 4.42 23.37 24.94
C GLY A 206 4.17 22.06 25.70
N LEU A 207 3.91 20.96 25.00
CA LEU A 207 3.67 19.63 25.57
C LEU A 207 4.98 18.84 25.66
N GLN A 208 5.09 18.01 26.69
CA GLN A 208 6.23 17.08 26.81
C GLN A 208 6.26 16.11 25.63
N PRO A 209 7.45 15.76 25.09
CA PRO A 209 7.58 14.78 24.02
C PRO A 209 7.00 13.43 24.45
N LEU A 210 6.45 12.69 23.49
CA LEU A 210 6.14 11.28 23.73
C LEU A 210 7.45 10.57 24.07
N ALA A 211 7.40 9.71 25.08
CA ALA A 211 8.48 8.78 25.37
C ALA A 211 8.84 8.04 24.08
N GLU A 212 10.13 7.90 23.82
CA GLU A 212 10.58 6.97 22.81
C GLU A 212 9.89 5.64 23.12
N ALA A 213 9.35 4.98 22.08
CA ALA A 213 8.92 3.60 22.28
C ALA A 213 10.13 2.91 22.88
N ALA A 214 9.98 2.41 24.12
CA ALA A 214 11.05 1.67 24.77
C ALA A 214 11.56 0.72 23.70
N ALA A 215 12.83 0.88 23.31
CA ALA A 215 13.51 -0.17 22.60
C ALA A 215 13.11 -1.43 23.34
N GLN A 216 12.49 -2.40 22.65
CA GLN A 216 12.27 -3.72 23.23
C GLN A 216 13.57 -4.02 23.98
N PRO A 217 13.50 -4.24 25.31
CA PRO A 217 14.69 -4.22 26.15
C PRO A 217 15.73 -5.03 25.43
N ALA A 218 16.85 -4.38 25.05
CA ALA A 218 17.89 -4.96 24.21
C ALA A 218 18.04 -6.39 24.69
N ALA A 219 17.57 -7.34 23.87
CA ALA A 219 17.42 -8.71 24.33
C ALA A 219 18.79 -9.09 24.88
N THR A 220 18.83 -9.50 26.15
CA THR A 220 20.08 -9.60 26.91
C THR A 220 21.12 -10.27 26.03
N ALA A 221 22.19 -9.55 25.69
CA ALA A 221 23.19 -10.03 24.75
C ALA A 221 23.68 -11.40 25.23
N LEU A 222 23.40 -12.45 24.44
CA LEU A 222 23.78 -13.82 24.78
C LEU A 222 25.23 -14.11 24.39
N LEU A 223 25.75 -13.29 23.48
CA LEU A 223 27.04 -13.47 22.85
C LEU A 223 27.58 -12.13 22.31
N ASN A 224 28.80 -11.79 22.68
CA ASN A 224 29.54 -10.67 22.11
C ASN A 224 30.57 -11.16 21.09
N VAL A 225 30.67 -10.49 19.95
CA VAL A 225 31.55 -10.86 18.84
C VAL A 225 32.35 -9.64 18.40
N GLU A 226 33.66 -9.80 18.30
CA GLU A 226 34.57 -8.79 17.73
C GLU A 226 34.95 -9.20 16.31
N VAL A 227 34.62 -8.37 15.32
CA VAL A 227 34.89 -8.66 13.92
C VAL A 227 35.98 -7.74 13.40
N ALA A 228 37.02 -8.35 12.83
CA ALA A 228 38.12 -7.64 12.19
C ALA A 228 38.43 -8.25 10.82
N LEU A 229 39.06 -7.45 9.95
CA LEU A 229 39.63 -7.92 8.69
C LEU A 229 41.10 -8.30 8.90
N ASP A 230 41.56 -9.35 8.21
CA ASP A 230 42.98 -9.68 8.19
C ASP A 230 43.80 -8.51 7.60
N PRO A 231 44.81 -7.98 8.31
CA PRO A 231 45.66 -6.89 7.81
C PRO A 231 46.32 -7.19 6.46
N ALA A 232 46.76 -8.43 6.22
CA ALA A 232 47.39 -8.82 4.97
C ALA A 232 46.39 -8.85 3.79
N LEU A 233 45.11 -9.11 4.07
CA LEU A 233 44.04 -9.04 3.09
C LEU A 233 43.61 -7.59 2.83
N ALA A 234 43.56 -6.76 3.88
CA ALA A 234 43.21 -5.35 3.81
C ALA A 234 44.12 -4.56 2.86
N GLU A 235 45.41 -4.90 2.80
CA GLU A 235 46.38 -4.27 1.89
C GLU A 235 46.22 -4.73 0.42
N ARG A 236 45.65 -5.92 0.19
CA ARG A 236 45.58 -6.56 -1.13
C ARG A 236 44.24 -6.36 -1.83
N VAL A 237 43.18 -6.07 -1.09
CA VAL A 237 41.80 -6.01 -1.62
C VAL A 237 41.23 -4.61 -1.41
N ARG A 238 40.84 -3.95 -2.50
CA ARG A 238 40.02 -2.74 -2.43
C ARG A 238 38.57 -3.13 -2.15
N LEU A 239 38.15 -2.94 -0.91
CA LEU A 239 36.77 -3.15 -0.49
C LEU A 239 35.87 -2.05 -1.08
N ARG A 240 34.71 -2.44 -1.63
CA ARG A 240 33.71 -1.45 -2.06
C ARG A 240 33.04 -0.87 -0.82
N ALA A 241 32.76 0.44 -0.83
CA ALA A 241 32.14 1.12 0.32
C ALA A 241 30.71 0.64 0.63
N ASP A 242 30.03 0.02 -0.34
CA ASP A 242 28.69 -0.56 -0.20
C ASP A 242 28.70 -2.05 0.23
N ALA A 243 29.88 -2.65 0.43
CA ALA A 243 29.97 -4.03 0.89
C ALA A 243 29.43 -4.18 2.32
N THR A 244 28.86 -5.33 2.60
CA THR A 244 28.18 -5.62 3.85
C THR A 244 28.90 -6.75 4.60
N VAL A 245 29.05 -6.60 5.91
CA VAL A 245 29.56 -7.65 6.80
C VAL A 245 28.38 -8.26 7.56
N PHE A 246 28.19 -9.57 7.39
CA PHE A 246 27.21 -10.35 8.12
C PHE A 246 27.88 -11.12 9.25
N VAL A 247 27.37 -10.96 10.47
CA VAL A 247 27.74 -11.79 11.62
C VAL A 247 26.67 -12.84 11.80
N ILE A 248 27.01 -14.10 11.56
CA ILE A 248 26.05 -15.21 11.50
C ILE A 248 26.35 -16.18 12.63
N ALA A 249 25.33 -16.45 13.46
CA ALA A 249 25.30 -17.57 14.39
C ALA A 249 24.38 -18.65 13.83
N ARG A 250 24.91 -19.86 13.64
CA ARG A 250 24.15 -21.01 13.13
C ARG A 250 24.37 -22.25 13.99
N GLN A 251 23.52 -23.25 13.85
CA GLN A 251 23.73 -24.53 14.50
C GLN A 251 24.94 -25.24 13.85
N PRO A 252 25.84 -25.88 14.62
CA PRO A 252 26.94 -26.67 14.05
C PRO A 252 26.43 -27.70 13.04
N GLY A 253 26.94 -27.65 11.81
CA GLY A 253 26.55 -28.56 10.72
C GLY A 253 25.28 -28.18 9.95
N SER A 254 24.57 -27.11 10.32
CA SER A 254 23.43 -26.58 9.56
C SER A 254 23.80 -25.30 8.81
N PRO A 255 23.40 -25.14 7.53
CA PRO A 255 23.61 -23.89 6.80
C PRO A 255 22.65 -22.76 7.25
N MET A 256 21.59 -23.09 7.99
CA MET A 256 20.54 -22.14 8.38
C MET A 256 20.98 -21.28 9.59
N PRO A 257 20.89 -19.94 9.50
CA PRO A 257 21.24 -19.04 10.59
C PRO A 257 20.16 -19.02 11.68
N VAL A 258 20.59 -19.09 12.94
CA VAL A 258 19.75 -18.91 14.14
C VAL A 258 19.64 -17.43 14.50
N ALA A 259 20.73 -16.67 14.31
CA ALA A 259 20.78 -15.23 14.44
C ALA A 259 21.72 -14.63 13.39
N ALA A 260 21.38 -13.48 12.83
CA ALA A 260 22.20 -12.80 11.84
C ALA A 260 22.10 -11.28 12.01
N GLN A 261 23.26 -10.61 12.13
CA GLN A 261 23.35 -9.15 12.14
C GLN A 261 24.06 -8.65 10.88
N LYS A 262 23.62 -7.49 10.40
CA LYS A 262 24.13 -6.82 9.21
C LYS A 262 24.86 -5.53 9.62
N HIS A 263 26.10 -5.38 9.16
CA HIS A 263 26.95 -4.21 9.41
C HIS A 263 27.54 -3.68 8.10
N ALA A 264 27.86 -2.39 8.03
CA ALA A 264 28.60 -1.84 6.90
C ALA A 264 30.08 -2.22 6.99
N VAL A 265 30.72 -2.49 5.85
CA VAL A 265 32.17 -2.79 5.82
C VAL A 265 33.03 -1.65 6.39
N SER A 266 32.55 -0.41 6.29
CA SER A 266 33.21 0.78 6.84
C SER A 266 33.26 0.81 8.37
N GLU A 267 32.49 -0.03 9.05
CA GLU A 267 32.49 -0.15 10.52
C GLU A 267 33.64 -1.03 11.03
N LEU A 268 34.36 -1.75 10.16
CA LEU A 268 35.44 -2.63 10.61
C LEU A 268 36.65 -1.85 11.17
N PRO A 269 37.26 -2.29 12.30
CA PRO A 269 36.80 -3.36 13.19
C PRO A 269 35.65 -2.91 14.12
N PHE A 270 34.65 -3.76 14.35
CA PHE A 270 33.53 -3.47 15.24
C PHE A 270 33.26 -4.59 16.25
N SER A 271 32.48 -4.27 17.28
CA SER A 271 31.92 -5.22 18.24
C SER A 271 30.41 -5.32 18.07
N ALA A 272 29.88 -6.54 18.01
CA ALA A 272 28.47 -6.84 17.83
C ALA A 272 27.97 -7.74 18.96
N ALA A 273 26.73 -7.53 19.39
CA ALA A 273 26.09 -8.29 20.45
C ALA A 273 24.89 -9.03 19.86
N LEU A 274 24.94 -10.36 19.83
CA LEU A 274 23.85 -11.19 19.31
C LEU A 274 22.89 -11.59 20.43
N SER A 275 21.61 -11.57 20.10
CA SER A 275 20.49 -11.82 20.99
C SER A 275 19.35 -12.56 20.27
N ASP A 276 18.28 -12.86 21.01
CA ASP A 276 17.06 -13.46 20.44
C ASP A 276 16.30 -12.54 19.47
N GLY A 277 16.60 -11.23 19.52
CA GLY A 277 16.04 -10.22 18.61
C GLY A 277 16.60 -10.31 17.19
N ASP A 278 17.80 -10.90 17.04
CA ASP A 278 18.52 -10.99 15.77
C ASP A 278 18.16 -12.26 14.98
N SER A 279 17.15 -13.00 15.44
CA SER A 279 16.74 -14.25 14.81
C SER A 279 15.83 -14.00 13.59
N PRO A 280 16.19 -14.50 12.40
CA PRO A 280 15.34 -14.42 11.22
C PRO A 280 14.11 -15.36 11.29
N MET A 281 14.05 -16.26 12.28
CA MET A 281 12.95 -17.21 12.47
C MET A 281 12.25 -17.00 13.84
N PRO A 282 10.92 -16.89 13.89
CA PRO A 282 10.21 -16.72 15.18
C PRO A 282 10.33 -17.92 16.13
N THR A 283 10.53 -19.12 15.58
CA THR A 283 10.42 -20.40 16.31
C THR A 283 11.73 -20.94 16.88
N LEU A 284 12.89 -20.49 16.39
CA LEU A 284 14.21 -20.98 16.81
C LEU A 284 15.06 -19.82 17.32
N LYS A 285 15.24 -19.74 18.64
CA LYS A 285 15.92 -18.62 19.30
C LYS A 285 17.34 -18.95 19.72
N LEU A 286 18.18 -17.93 19.86
CA LEU A 286 19.58 -18.08 20.23
C LEU A 286 19.71 -18.56 21.69
N SER A 287 18.82 -18.12 22.58
CA SER A 287 18.73 -18.53 23.99
C SER A 287 18.43 -20.02 24.19
N GLN A 288 17.83 -20.67 23.19
CA GLN A 288 17.49 -22.08 23.24
C GLN A 288 18.68 -22.98 22.83
N MET A 289 19.74 -22.39 22.28
CA MET A 289 20.91 -23.10 21.79
C MET A 289 21.94 -23.26 22.92
N GLN A 290 22.48 -24.47 23.06
CA GLN A 290 23.61 -24.71 23.98
C GLN A 290 24.96 -24.38 23.33
N GLU A 291 25.05 -24.56 22.02
CA GLU A 291 26.26 -24.32 21.23
C GLU A 291 25.87 -23.76 19.86
N VAL A 292 26.65 -22.79 19.40
CA VAL A 292 26.51 -22.18 18.07
C VAL A 292 27.86 -22.11 17.37
N GLU A 293 27.82 -22.13 16.05
CA GLU A 293 28.96 -21.87 15.18
C GLU A 293 28.85 -20.44 14.62
N LEU A 294 29.89 -19.64 14.86
CA LEU A 294 29.97 -18.25 14.45
C LEU A 294 30.85 -18.09 13.22
N VAL A 295 30.35 -17.33 12.26
CA VAL A 295 31.06 -16.96 11.04
C VAL A 295 30.78 -15.49 10.74
N ALA A 296 31.83 -14.71 10.48
CA ALA A 296 31.71 -13.40 9.88
C ALA A 296 31.90 -13.53 8.37
N ARG A 297 30.97 -13.03 7.58
CA ARG A 297 31.03 -13.03 6.11
C ARG A 297 31.01 -11.62 5.57
N LEU A 298 31.95 -11.30 4.70
CA LEU A 298 31.92 -10.12 3.86
C LEU A 298 31.24 -10.46 2.53
N SER A 299 30.09 -9.83 2.28
CA SER A 299 29.28 -10.01 1.07
C SER A 299 29.27 -8.73 0.23
N ALA A 300 29.62 -8.86 -1.04
CA ALA A 300 29.56 -7.77 -2.00
C ALA A 300 28.16 -7.60 -2.62
N SER A 301 27.33 -8.65 -2.60
CA SER A 301 25.96 -8.63 -3.15
C SER A 301 24.93 -8.08 -2.15
N GLY A 302 25.28 -8.01 -0.86
CA GLY A 302 24.38 -7.58 0.21
C GLY A 302 23.40 -8.66 0.66
N ASP A 303 23.57 -9.91 0.20
CA ASP A 303 22.80 -11.09 0.63
C ASP A 303 23.54 -11.84 1.75
N ALA A 304 22.77 -12.34 2.73
CA ALA A 304 23.27 -13.11 3.88
C ALA A 304 23.52 -14.59 3.55
N SER A 305 23.04 -15.09 2.40
CA SER A 305 23.36 -16.40 1.86
C SER A 305 24.77 -16.43 1.26
N ARG A 306 25.37 -17.63 1.14
CA ARG A 306 26.74 -17.74 0.61
C ARG A 306 26.71 -17.53 -0.89
N GLN A 307 27.49 -16.56 -1.37
CA GLN A 307 27.70 -16.32 -2.79
C GLN A 307 29.14 -16.63 -3.20
N GLU A 308 29.34 -16.82 -4.50
CA GLU A 308 30.66 -17.05 -5.08
C GLU A 308 31.50 -15.77 -4.99
N GLY A 309 32.64 -15.83 -4.29
CA GLY A 309 33.52 -14.67 -4.04
C GLY A 309 33.39 -14.00 -2.67
N ASP A 310 32.47 -14.46 -1.82
CA ASP A 310 32.36 -13.96 -0.43
C ASP A 310 33.55 -14.41 0.43
N LEU A 311 34.06 -13.51 1.26
CA LEU A 311 35.15 -13.81 2.20
C LEU A 311 34.58 -14.12 3.58
N GLU A 312 34.96 -15.25 4.16
CA GLU A 312 34.48 -15.70 5.47
C GLU A 312 35.61 -15.80 6.49
N SER A 313 35.29 -15.62 7.77
CA SER A 313 36.17 -16.01 8.87
C SER A 313 36.17 -17.54 9.05
N ARG A 314 37.19 -18.05 9.77
CA ARG A 314 37.14 -19.45 10.24
C ARG A 314 35.93 -19.64 11.17
N PRO A 315 35.14 -20.72 11.03
CA PRO A 315 34.04 -20.98 11.93
C PRO A 315 34.52 -21.23 13.36
N VAL A 316 33.94 -20.53 14.33
CA VAL A 316 34.27 -20.68 15.76
C VAL A 316 33.06 -21.22 16.50
N ARG A 317 33.23 -22.36 17.20
CA ARG A 317 32.17 -22.93 18.04
C ARG A 317 32.20 -22.30 19.43
N VAL A 318 31.04 -21.91 19.91
CA VAL A 318 30.88 -21.20 21.18
C VAL A 318 29.69 -21.76 21.93
N LYS A 319 29.87 -22.01 23.22
CA LYS A 319 28.79 -22.39 24.14
C LYS A 319 28.09 -21.14 24.66
N LEU A 320 26.77 -21.17 24.74
CA LEU A 320 25.96 -20.03 25.18
C LEU A 320 25.44 -20.23 26.62
N PRO A 321 25.30 -19.16 27.41
CA PRO A 321 25.76 -17.79 27.13
C PRO A 321 27.29 -17.67 27.22
N ALA A 322 27.88 -16.76 26.44
CA ALA A 322 29.32 -16.52 26.45
C ALA A 322 29.64 -15.12 26.99
N ASP A 323 30.32 -15.06 28.13
CA ASP A 323 30.70 -13.81 28.79
C ASP A 323 31.91 -13.12 28.12
N LYS A 324 32.74 -13.88 27.40
CA LYS A 324 33.93 -13.36 26.72
C LYS A 324 33.64 -13.06 25.24
N PRO A 325 34.11 -11.92 24.71
CA PRO A 325 33.95 -11.61 23.29
C PRO A 325 34.69 -12.64 22.43
N VAL A 326 34.01 -13.12 21.39
CA VAL A 326 34.59 -14.07 20.43
C VAL A 326 35.11 -13.30 19.23
N ARG A 327 36.41 -13.45 18.95
CA ARG A 327 37.07 -12.73 17.86
C ARG A 327 36.94 -13.51 16.55
N LEU A 328 36.38 -12.87 15.53
CA LEU A 328 36.26 -13.37 14.17
C LEU A 328 37.12 -12.51 13.24
N VAL A 329 38.07 -13.15 12.54
CA VAL A 329 38.93 -12.48 11.55
C VAL A 329 38.56 -12.95 10.16
N ILE A 330 38.04 -12.04 9.34
CA ILE A 330 37.66 -12.30 7.95
C ILE A 330 38.93 -12.39 7.10
N GLY A 331 39.08 -13.47 6.34
CA GLY A 331 40.22 -13.66 5.43
C GLY A 331 41.47 -14.29 6.04
N ALA A 332 41.43 -14.74 7.30
CA ALA A 332 42.56 -15.40 7.97
C ALA A 332 42.77 -16.88 7.53
N GLN A 333 42.64 -17.18 6.23
CA GLN A 333 42.87 -18.53 5.70
C GLN A 333 44.33 -18.78 5.40
#